data_AF-A0A017T071-F1
#
_entry.id   AF-A0A017T071-F1
#
_cell.length_a   1.000
_cell.length_b   1.000
_cell.length_c   1.000
_cell.angle_alpha   90.00
_cell.angle_beta   90.00
_cell.angle_gamma   90.00
#
_symmetry.space_group_name_H-M   'P 1'
#
loop_
_entity.id
_entity.type
_entity.pdbx_description
1 polymer ?
#
loop_
_entity_poly.entity_id
_entity_poly.type
_entity_poly.pdbx_seq_one_letter_code
_entity_poly.pdbx_strand_id
1 'polypeptide(L)'
;MALMSGSEKTYEMFWDCKYCGQKKLLGLTHRFCANCGAPQDATARYFPSDAEKVAVQDHQYVGADLRCPACSAWNSRNVNCCTQCGGPMAAGKVAQVRADQVRAQGQQFGTENLQDAQRAHAQGFMPAHGAPPKPQTSSALKIILALLVVLGVGALGLVCTCIFWTKPAAFQVSGHSWERTVEIESFGPARKSDWCSDMPAGARELSRRKDQRSSKKVADGEDCQTRRKDQGDGTFKETRECKPRYREEPVYAERCEYEINVWSTKGMAKASGSSLNEAPAWPRVDLKRPGTCVGCDREGKRTEKYEVKLVDIKTSKEQRCAFDQPKWSSYAVGSRWSGSIGVLSDSIECSSLKAQ
;
A
#
# COMPACT_ATOMS: atom_id res chain seq x y z
N MET A 1 10.49 1.67 -16.52
CA MET A 1 11.95 1.47 -16.39
C MET A 1 12.31 0.26 -17.22
N ALA A 2 12.93 0.48 -18.39
CA ALA A 2 13.41 -0.63 -19.20
C ALA A 2 14.67 -1.20 -18.54
N LEU A 3 14.67 -2.50 -18.25
CA LEU A 3 15.89 -3.22 -17.91
C LEU A 3 16.76 -3.23 -19.17
N MET A 4 17.95 -2.63 -19.10
CA MET A 4 18.93 -2.78 -20.16
C MET A 4 19.51 -4.20 -20.02
N SER A 5 19.17 -5.09 -20.95
CA SER A 5 19.68 -6.46 -20.97
C SER A 5 21.15 -6.43 -21.40
N GLY A 6 22.06 -6.75 -20.49
CA GLY A 6 23.48 -6.94 -20.79
C GLY A 6 23.73 -8.25 -21.55
N SER A 7 25.01 -8.53 -21.82
CA SER A 7 25.45 -9.72 -22.55
C SER A 7 24.86 -11.01 -21.96
N GLU A 8 24.39 -11.87 -22.86
CA GLU A 8 23.78 -13.16 -22.57
C GLU A 8 24.76 -14.28 -22.91
N LYS A 9 24.94 -15.24 -22.01
CA LYS A 9 25.78 -16.41 -22.23
C LYS A 9 25.12 -17.67 -21.69
N THR A 10 25.32 -18.79 -22.39
CA THR A 10 24.81 -20.10 -22.00
C THR A 10 25.96 -20.97 -21.49
N TYR A 11 25.70 -21.72 -20.43
CA TYR A 11 26.67 -22.58 -19.75
C TYR A 11 26.05 -23.93 -19.43
N GLU A 12 26.87 -24.97 -19.27
CA GLU A 12 26.38 -26.29 -18.85
C GLU A 12 26.10 -26.34 -17.36
N MET A 13 25.02 -27.02 -16.99
CA MET A 13 24.80 -27.49 -15.62
C MET A 13 25.68 -28.70 -15.34
N PHE A 14 25.88 -29.00 -14.07
CA PHE A 14 26.52 -30.24 -13.63
C PHE A 14 25.49 -31.26 -13.14
N TRP A 15 25.88 -32.53 -13.13
CA TRP A 15 25.18 -33.60 -12.43
C TRP A 15 26.19 -34.63 -11.90
N ASP A 16 25.79 -35.37 -10.87
CA ASP A 16 26.59 -36.44 -10.30
C ASP A 16 25.93 -37.80 -10.57
N CYS A 17 26.72 -38.79 -10.97
CA CYS A 17 26.22 -40.13 -11.22
C CYS A 17 25.88 -40.83 -9.91
N LYS A 18 24.58 -41.10 -9.68
CA LYS A 18 24.10 -41.81 -8.49
C LYS A 18 24.53 -43.28 -8.39
N TYR A 19 25.02 -43.88 -9.49
CA TYR A 19 25.38 -45.29 -9.56
C TYR A 19 26.84 -45.55 -9.23
N CYS A 20 27.76 -44.76 -9.79
CA CYS A 20 29.20 -44.93 -9.58
C CYS A 20 29.86 -43.77 -8.81
N GLY A 21 29.11 -42.72 -8.46
CA GLY A 21 29.61 -41.57 -7.71
C GLY A 21 30.46 -40.57 -8.49
N GLN A 22 30.60 -40.71 -9.82
CA GLN A 22 31.32 -39.75 -10.65
C GLN A 22 30.66 -38.37 -10.56
N LYS A 23 31.44 -37.33 -10.25
CA LYS A 23 30.93 -35.98 -9.99
C LYS A 23 31.15 -35.03 -11.17
N LYS A 24 30.39 -33.92 -11.19
CA LYS A 24 30.57 -32.78 -12.10
C LYS A 24 30.54 -33.16 -13.58
N LEU A 25 29.66 -34.09 -13.93
CA LEU A 25 29.40 -34.43 -15.33
C LEU A 25 28.62 -33.29 -15.99
N LEU A 26 28.98 -32.96 -17.23
CA LEU A 26 28.39 -31.88 -18.00
C LEU A 26 26.96 -32.22 -18.45
N GLY A 27 26.05 -31.29 -18.24
CA GLY A 27 24.61 -31.51 -18.31
C GLY A 27 24.09 -31.80 -19.72
N LEU A 28 24.62 -31.08 -20.71
CA LEU A 28 24.32 -31.22 -22.12
C LEU A 28 25.24 -32.26 -22.77
N THR A 29 26.55 -32.18 -22.50
CA THR A 29 27.57 -33.03 -23.15
C THR A 29 27.57 -34.47 -22.64
N HIS A 30 27.44 -34.69 -21.33
CA HIS A 30 27.46 -36.04 -20.73
C HIS A 30 26.04 -36.51 -20.38
N ARG A 31 25.23 -36.84 -21.40
CA ARG A 31 23.88 -37.44 -21.19
C ARG A 31 23.93 -38.83 -20.55
N PHE A 32 25.06 -39.51 -20.66
CA PHE A 32 25.40 -40.75 -19.96
C PHE A 32 26.69 -40.57 -19.19
N CYS A 33 26.84 -41.28 -18.08
CA CYS A 33 28.05 -41.25 -17.28
C CYS A 33 29.21 -41.86 -18.07
N ALA A 34 30.27 -41.08 -18.31
CA ALA A 34 31.45 -41.55 -19.03
C ALA A 34 32.18 -42.73 -18.34
N ASN A 35 31.96 -42.94 -17.04
CA ASN A 35 32.62 -44.00 -16.27
C ASN A 35 31.85 -45.33 -16.27
N CYS A 36 30.52 -45.29 -16.12
CA CYS A 36 29.70 -46.51 -15.97
C CYS A 36 28.56 -46.65 -16.97
N GLY A 37 28.39 -45.70 -17.90
CA GLY A 37 27.34 -45.70 -18.91
C GLY A 37 25.93 -45.39 -18.38
N ALA A 38 25.76 -45.18 -17.07
CA ALA A 38 24.44 -44.91 -16.51
C ALA A 38 23.82 -43.61 -17.04
N PRO A 39 22.50 -43.55 -17.32
CA PRO A 39 21.87 -42.36 -17.85
C PRO A 39 21.85 -41.23 -16.81
N GLN A 40 21.96 -40.01 -17.29
CA GLN A 40 21.78 -38.80 -16.50
C GLN A 40 20.39 -38.74 -15.88
N ASP A 41 20.30 -38.11 -14.71
CA ASP A 41 19.03 -37.76 -14.08
C ASP A 41 18.81 -36.24 -14.14
N ALA A 42 17.89 -35.76 -14.97
CA ALA A 42 17.70 -34.32 -15.19
C ALA A 42 17.25 -33.57 -13.93
N THR A 43 16.56 -34.23 -13.00
CA THR A 43 16.13 -33.63 -11.72
C THR A 43 17.25 -33.54 -10.69
N ALA A 44 18.45 -34.02 -11.04
CA ALA A 44 19.63 -34.01 -10.18
C ALA A 44 20.70 -33.01 -10.65
N ARG A 45 20.36 -32.16 -11.62
CA ARG A 45 21.28 -31.15 -12.17
C ARG A 45 21.48 -29.98 -11.20
N TYR A 46 22.64 -29.35 -11.25
CA TYR A 46 22.97 -28.20 -10.42
C TYR A 46 23.84 -27.17 -11.13
N PHE A 47 23.81 -25.93 -10.62
CA PHE A 47 24.61 -24.85 -11.17
C PHE A 47 26.08 -25.04 -10.77
N PRO A 48 27.04 -24.92 -11.72
CA PRO A 48 28.45 -24.85 -11.39
C PRO A 48 28.79 -23.52 -10.70
N SER A 49 29.92 -23.49 -9.98
CA SER A 49 30.49 -22.22 -9.49
C SER A 49 30.98 -21.34 -10.64
N ASP A 50 31.27 -20.07 -10.36
CA ASP A 50 31.88 -19.18 -11.36
C ASP A 50 33.22 -19.68 -11.91
N ALA A 51 34.00 -20.40 -11.10
CA ALA A 51 35.30 -20.93 -11.47
C ALA A 51 35.20 -22.20 -12.35
N GLU A 52 34.06 -22.88 -12.32
CA GLU A 52 33.90 -24.22 -12.93
C GLU A 52 32.93 -24.24 -14.10
N LYS A 53 32.21 -23.15 -14.36
CA LYS A 53 31.22 -23.10 -15.44
C LYS A 53 31.88 -23.27 -16.81
N VAL A 54 31.28 -24.12 -17.63
CA VAL A 54 31.72 -24.39 -19.00
C VAL A 54 30.75 -23.73 -19.97
N ALA A 55 31.25 -22.81 -20.79
CA ALA A 55 30.42 -22.09 -21.76
C ALA A 55 30.03 -23.02 -22.90
N VAL A 56 28.78 -22.92 -23.33
CA VAL A 56 28.26 -23.66 -24.48
C VAL A 56 28.26 -22.73 -25.69
N GLN A 57 28.97 -23.13 -26.74
CA GLN A 57 28.95 -22.43 -28.02
C GLN A 57 27.87 -23.03 -28.91
N ASP A 58 27.16 -22.19 -29.66
CA ASP A 58 26.21 -22.57 -30.72
C ASP A 58 25.09 -23.54 -30.31
N HIS A 59 24.73 -23.60 -29.02
CA HIS A 59 23.62 -24.44 -28.55
C HIS A 59 22.27 -23.83 -28.90
N GLN A 60 21.52 -24.54 -29.73
CA GLN A 60 20.15 -24.19 -30.05
C GLN A 60 19.21 -24.74 -28.98
N TYR A 61 18.63 -23.84 -28.19
CA TYR A 61 17.61 -24.21 -27.23
C TYR A 61 16.33 -24.67 -27.94
N VAL A 62 15.98 -25.95 -27.77
CA VAL A 62 14.77 -26.57 -28.35
C VAL A 62 13.69 -26.84 -27.30
N GLY A 63 13.88 -26.38 -26.07
CA GLY A 63 13.02 -26.64 -24.92
C GLY A 63 13.64 -27.62 -23.91
N ALA A 64 13.09 -27.66 -22.70
CA ALA A 64 13.54 -28.54 -21.63
C ALA A 64 13.40 -30.03 -22.00
N ASP A 65 14.29 -30.86 -21.47
CA ASP A 65 14.33 -32.29 -21.75
C ASP A 65 13.02 -33.00 -21.38
N LEU A 66 12.77 -34.14 -22.02
CA LEU A 66 11.63 -35.01 -21.80
C LEU A 66 12.06 -36.33 -21.17
N ARG A 67 11.34 -36.74 -20.13
CA ARG A 67 11.41 -38.08 -19.53
C ARG A 67 10.55 -39.03 -20.34
N CYS A 68 11.19 -40.04 -20.93
CA CYS A 68 10.51 -41.09 -21.68
C CYS A 68 9.47 -41.81 -20.81
N PRO A 69 8.21 -41.95 -21.26
CA PRO A 69 7.19 -42.64 -20.49
C PRO A 69 7.42 -44.16 -20.40
N ALA A 70 8.12 -44.76 -21.38
CA ALA A 70 8.34 -46.20 -21.44
C ALA A 70 9.52 -46.67 -20.56
N CYS A 71 10.67 -46.00 -20.64
CA CYS A 71 11.89 -46.43 -19.94
C CYS A 71 12.44 -45.40 -18.95
N SER A 72 11.77 -44.26 -18.76
CA SER A 72 12.20 -43.19 -17.85
C SER A 72 13.51 -42.46 -18.20
N ALA A 73 14.13 -42.75 -19.35
CA ALA A 73 15.33 -42.05 -19.82
C ALA A 73 15.04 -40.58 -20.19
N TRP A 74 15.99 -39.69 -19.93
CA TRP A 74 15.89 -38.27 -20.27
C TRP A 74 16.43 -38.00 -21.68
N ASN A 75 15.67 -37.26 -22.47
CA ASN A 75 15.93 -37.00 -23.88
C ASN A 75 15.74 -35.52 -24.22
N SER A 76 16.40 -35.02 -25.26
CA SER A 76 16.14 -33.67 -25.80
C SER A 76 14.67 -33.48 -26.18
N ARG A 77 14.17 -32.24 -26.08
CA ARG A 77 12.77 -31.89 -26.41
C ARG A 77 12.38 -32.19 -27.85
N ASN A 78 13.34 -32.12 -28.78
CA ASN A 78 13.10 -32.25 -30.21
C ASN A 78 13.08 -33.69 -30.74
N VAL A 79 13.28 -34.71 -29.90
CA VAL A 79 13.27 -36.11 -30.37
C VAL A 79 11.85 -36.69 -30.38
N ASN A 80 11.48 -37.37 -31.47
CA ASN A 80 10.19 -38.04 -31.60
C ASN A 80 10.15 -39.41 -30.90
N CYS A 81 11.30 -40.09 -30.86
CA CYS A 81 11.47 -41.41 -30.24
C CYS A 81 12.62 -41.36 -29.22
N CYS A 82 12.49 -42.13 -28.14
CA CYS A 82 13.50 -42.24 -27.10
C CYS A 82 14.79 -42.84 -27.66
N THR A 83 15.93 -42.18 -27.43
CA THR A 83 17.23 -42.63 -27.93
C THR A 83 17.74 -43.91 -27.26
N GLN A 84 17.12 -44.32 -26.15
CA GLN A 84 17.50 -45.52 -25.39
C GLN A 84 16.61 -46.74 -25.66
N CYS A 85 15.30 -46.58 -25.85
CA CYS A 85 14.37 -47.71 -26.02
C CYS A 85 13.50 -47.65 -27.29
N GLY A 86 13.60 -46.58 -28.08
CA GLY A 86 12.78 -46.37 -29.29
C GLY A 86 11.32 -45.99 -29.05
N GLY A 87 10.86 -45.96 -27.79
CA GLY A 87 9.47 -45.62 -27.46
C GLY A 87 9.08 -44.17 -27.82
N PRO A 88 7.79 -43.91 -28.09
CA PRO A 88 7.33 -42.58 -28.51
C PRO A 88 7.45 -41.54 -27.38
N MET A 89 7.86 -40.32 -27.75
CA MET A 89 8.13 -39.22 -26.80
C MET A 89 7.00 -38.19 -26.68
N ALA A 90 5.91 -38.34 -27.44
CA ALA A 90 4.77 -37.42 -27.43
C ALA A 90 4.16 -37.24 -26.02
N ALA A 91 4.15 -38.29 -25.20
CA ALA A 91 3.66 -38.27 -23.82
C ALA A 91 4.79 -38.10 -22.76
N GLY A 92 5.97 -37.63 -23.18
CA GLY A 92 7.10 -37.42 -22.28
C GLY A 92 6.85 -36.30 -21.26
N LYS A 93 7.31 -36.51 -20.02
CA LYS A 93 7.20 -35.49 -18.96
C LYS A 93 8.36 -34.51 -19.05
N VAL A 94 8.08 -33.21 -19.04
CA VAL A 94 9.12 -32.15 -19.11
C VAL A 94 9.97 -32.14 -17.85
N ALA A 95 11.28 -31.94 -18.01
CA ALA A 95 12.22 -31.77 -16.91
C ALA A 95 11.83 -30.57 -16.04
N GLN A 96 11.93 -30.76 -14.72
CA GLN A 96 11.73 -29.66 -13.79
C GLN A 96 12.96 -28.77 -13.78
N VAL A 97 12.76 -27.47 -13.98
CA VAL A 97 13.81 -26.47 -13.88
C VAL A 97 14.04 -26.07 -12.43
N ARG A 98 15.28 -25.71 -12.10
CA ARG A 98 15.64 -25.14 -10.80
C ARG A 98 15.27 -23.65 -10.74
N ALA A 99 15.10 -23.16 -9.51
CA ALA A 99 14.87 -21.75 -9.27
C ALA A 99 16.07 -20.91 -9.73
N ASP A 100 15.78 -19.72 -10.26
CA ASP A 100 16.81 -18.77 -10.68
C ASP A 100 17.75 -18.42 -9.51
N GLN A 101 19.05 -18.36 -9.79
CA GLN A 101 20.01 -17.79 -8.85
C GLN A 101 20.29 -16.34 -9.24
N VAL A 102 20.29 -15.44 -8.25
CA VAL A 102 20.60 -14.02 -8.46
C VAL A 102 21.71 -13.58 -7.49
N ARG A 103 22.67 -12.82 -8.01
CA ARG A 103 23.77 -12.22 -7.25
C ARG A 103 23.97 -10.77 -7.66
N ALA A 104 24.24 -9.91 -6.69
CA ALA A 104 24.58 -8.52 -6.95
C ALA A 104 25.96 -8.43 -7.65
N GLN A 105 26.21 -7.33 -8.36
CA GLN A 105 27.50 -7.10 -9.01
C GLN A 105 28.66 -7.24 -8.00
N GLY A 106 29.68 -8.01 -8.38
CA GLY A 106 30.86 -8.28 -7.54
C GLY A 106 30.72 -9.49 -6.60
N GLN A 107 29.51 -10.05 -6.44
CA GLN A 107 29.32 -11.31 -5.76
C GLN A 107 29.51 -12.49 -6.71
N GLN A 108 30.04 -13.60 -6.17
CA GLN A 108 30.26 -14.83 -6.91
C GLN A 108 29.20 -15.89 -6.60
N PHE A 109 28.98 -16.77 -7.55
CA PHE A 109 28.22 -18.01 -7.35
C PHE A 109 29.17 -19.10 -6.88
N GLY A 110 28.91 -19.61 -5.67
CA GLY A 110 29.67 -20.71 -5.07
C GLY A 110 29.34 -22.07 -5.68
N THR A 111 30.07 -23.09 -5.23
CA THR A 111 29.88 -24.48 -5.64
C THR A 111 28.58 -25.05 -5.04
N GLU A 112 27.78 -25.69 -5.88
CA GLU A 112 26.69 -26.57 -5.47
C GLU A 112 27.06 -28.03 -5.74
N ASN A 113 26.26 -28.96 -5.19
CA ASN A 113 26.37 -30.38 -5.45
C ASN A 113 24.99 -31.07 -5.60
N LEU A 114 24.99 -32.38 -5.81
CA LEU A 114 23.78 -33.20 -5.90
C LEU A 114 22.82 -33.03 -4.72
N GLN A 115 23.32 -32.94 -3.49
CA GLN A 115 22.49 -32.81 -2.29
C GLN A 115 21.82 -31.43 -2.26
N ASP A 116 22.49 -30.38 -2.72
CA ASP A 116 21.91 -29.05 -2.89
C ASP A 116 20.76 -29.07 -3.91
N ALA A 117 20.97 -29.76 -5.04
CA ALA A 117 19.93 -29.93 -6.06
C ALA A 117 18.70 -30.66 -5.49
N GLN A 118 18.93 -31.79 -4.83
CA GLN A 118 17.86 -32.59 -4.23
C GLN A 118 17.10 -31.81 -3.15
N ARG A 119 17.81 -31.07 -2.29
CA ARG A 119 17.20 -30.18 -1.30
C ARG A 119 16.37 -29.08 -1.96
N ALA A 120 16.88 -28.45 -3.03
CA ALA A 120 16.15 -27.41 -3.74
C ALA A 120 14.86 -27.96 -4.41
N HIS A 121 14.90 -29.15 -5.01
CA HIS A 121 13.72 -29.80 -5.57
C HIS A 121 12.71 -30.23 -4.50
N ALA A 122 13.18 -30.78 -3.37
CA ALA A 122 12.33 -31.11 -2.23
C ALA A 122 11.70 -29.86 -1.58
N GLN A 123 12.45 -28.77 -1.51
CA GLN A 123 11.98 -27.47 -1.04
C GLN A 123 11.10 -26.76 -2.08
N GLY A 124 11.19 -27.08 -3.37
CA GLY A 124 10.20 -26.68 -4.37
C GLY A 124 8.81 -27.28 -4.12
N PHE A 125 8.73 -28.31 -3.26
CA PHE A 125 7.51 -28.87 -2.69
C PHE A 125 7.19 -28.36 -1.27
N MET A 126 7.89 -27.34 -0.77
CA MET A 126 7.57 -26.67 0.49
C MET A 126 7.56 -25.15 0.33
N PRO A 127 6.51 -24.44 0.77
CA PRO A 127 6.53 -22.99 0.78
C PRO A 127 7.72 -22.49 1.60
N ALA A 128 8.55 -21.64 0.99
CA ALA A 128 9.77 -21.09 1.56
C ALA A 128 9.56 -20.60 3.00
N HIS A 129 10.28 -21.19 3.95
CA HIS A 129 10.46 -20.64 5.29
C HIS A 129 11.96 -20.62 5.61
N GLY A 130 12.50 -19.40 5.60
CA GLY A 130 13.89 -19.08 5.95
C GLY A 130 14.06 -17.61 6.32
N ALA A 131 13.09 -17.06 7.05
CA ALA A 131 13.28 -15.94 7.98
C ALA A 131 13.56 -16.57 9.38
N PRO A 132 14.19 -15.87 10.35
CA PRO A 132 14.61 -16.45 11.64
C PRO A 132 13.46 -17.20 12.33
N PRO A 133 13.73 -18.18 13.22
CA PRO A 133 12.69 -19.02 13.79
C PRO A 133 11.73 -18.14 14.59
N LYS A 134 10.62 -17.74 13.96
CA LYS A 134 9.41 -17.40 14.69
C LYS A 134 9.05 -18.68 15.47
N PRO A 135 8.74 -18.57 16.76
CA PRO A 135 8.43 -19.73 17.58
C PRO A 135 7.48 -20.64 16.82
N GLN A 136 7.80 -21.94 16.79
CA GLN A 136 6.99 -22.97 16.17
C GLN A 136 5.64 -22.92 16.83
N THR A 137 4.78 -22.18 16.18
CA THR A 137 3.44 -21.96 16.60
C THR A 137 2.67 -22.97 15.78
N SER A 138 2.26 -24.01 16.47
CA SER A 138 1.60 -25.22 16.00
C SER A 138 0.51 -24.92 14.95
N SER A 139 -0.01 -25.92 14.24
CA SER A 139 -1.19 -25.78 13.37
C SER A 139 -2.33 -24.95 14.01
N ALA A 140 -2.41 -24.95 15.34
CA ALA A 140 -3.26 -24.07 16.12
C ALA A 140 -3.04 -22.57 15.82
N LEU A 141 -1.83 -22.08 15.53
CA LEU A 141 -1.54 -20.65 15.44
C LEU A 141 -1.78 -19.99 14.09
N LYS A 142 -1.78 -20.75 12.99
CA LYS A 142 -2.34 -20.29 11.71
C LYS A 142 -3.87 -20.27 11.75
N ILE A 143 -4.46 -21.24 12.43
CA ILE A 143 -5.88 -21.21 12.80
C ILE A 143 -6.15 -20.02 13.74
N ILE A 144 -5.30 -19.74 14.72
CA ILE A 144 -5.44 -18.58 15.63
C ILE A 144 -5.23 -17.27 14.86
N LEU A 145 -4.28 -17.16 13.92
CA LEU A 145 -4.08 -15.91 13.17
C LEU A 145 -5.20 -15.67 12.15
N ALA A 146 -5.71 -16.71 11.49
CA ALA A 146 -6.90 -16.63 10.66
C ALA A 146 -8.14 -16.32 11.50
N LEU A 147 -8.29 -16.96 12.68
CA LEU A 147 -9.30 -16.61 13.67
C LEU A 147 -9.11 -15.19 14.20
N LEU A 148 -7.89 -14.66 14.34
CA LEU A 148 -7.60 -13.30 14.81
C LEU A 148 -7.84 -12.24 13.75
N VAL A 149 -7.66 -12.56 12.46
CA VAL A 149 -8.06 -11.68 11.35
C VAL A 149 -9.58 -11.74 11.16
N VAL A 150 -10.21 -12.90 11.29
CA VAL A 150 -11.68 -13.04 11.31
C VAL A 150 -12.27 -12.42 12.57
N LEU A 151 -11.62 -12.52 13.73
CA LEU A 151 -11.96 -11.82 14.97
C LEU A 151 -11.61 -10.35 14.88
N GLY A 152 -10.62 -9.93 14.09
CA GLY A 152 -10.20 -8.54 13.95
C GLY A 152 -11.10 -7.77 12.99
N VAL A 153 -11.41 -8.36 11.83
CA VAL A 153 -12.43 -7.89 10.89
C VAL A 153 -13.82 -8.06 11.50
N GLY A 154 -14.05 -9.16 12.21
CA GLY A 154 -15.27 -9.41 12.97
C GLY A 154 -15.43 -8.46 14.15
N ALA A 155 -14.37 -8.11 14.88
CA ALA A 155 -14.38 -7.12 15.95
C ALA A 155 -14.47 -5.71 15.38
N LEU A 156 -13.86 -5.41 14.23
CA LEU A 156 -14.03 -4.12 13.57
C LEU A 156 -15.46 -3.99 13.04
N GLY A 157 -16.02 -5.05 12.46
CA GLY A 157 -17.43 -5.12 12.06
C GLY A 157 -18.37 -5.07 13.27
N LEU A 158 -18.02 -5.71 14.39
CA LEU A 158 -18.76 -5.67 15.65
C LEU A 158 -18.67 -4.28 16.30
N VAL A 159 -17.51 -3.63 16.26
CA VAL A 159 -17.31 -2.27 16.76
C VAL A 159 -18.07 -1.29 15.88
N CYS A 160 -17.99 -1.40 14.55
CA CYS A 160 -18.81 -0.61 13.64
C CYS A 160 -20.31 -0.83 13.88
N THR A 161 -20.76 -2.08 13.99
CA THR A 161 -22.18 -2.37 14.28
C THR A 161 -22.60 -1.88 15.66
N CYS A 162 -21.78 -2.01 16.70
CA CYS A 162 -22.08 -1.46 18.03
C CYS A 162 -22.09 0.08 18.04
N ILE A 163 -21.25 0.74 17.24
CA ILE A 163 -21.24 2.20 17.08
C ILE A 163 -22.51 2.69 16.37
N PHE A 164 -23.01 1.93 15.38
CA PHE A 164 -24.26 2.24 14.67
C PHE A 164 -25.50 1.59 15.29
N TRP A 165 -25.37 0.86 16.39
CA TRP A 165 -26.50 0.22 17.03
C TRP A 165 -27.29 1.24 17.83
N THR A 166 -28.56 1.38 17.49
CA THR A 166 -29.47 2.27 18.18
C THR A 166 -30.64 1.55 18.82
N LYS A 167 -31.12 2.05 19.96
CA LYS A 167 -32.35 1.61 20.62
C LYS A 167 -33.47 2.65 20.41
N PRO A 168 -34.73 2.22 20.24
CA PRO A 168 -35.85 3.14 20.14
C PRO A 168 -36.09 3.84 21.49
N ALA A 169 -36.31 5.14 21.44
CA ALA A 169 -36.62 5.99 22.58
C ALA A 169 -37.75 6.96 22.21
N ALA A 170 -38.46 7.42 23.22
CA ALA A 170 -39.49 8.43 23.09
C ALA A 170 -39.02 9.71 23.79
N PHE A 171 -39.15 10.82 23.10
CA PHE A 171 -38.68 12.12 23.53
C PHE A 171 -39.83 13.09 23.61
N GLN A 172 -39.74 14.00 24.56
CA GLN A 172 -40.57 15.18 24.63
C GLN A 172 -39.73 16.42 24.38
N VAL A 173 -40.22 17.34 23.54
CA VAL A 173 -39.56 18.61 23.30
C VAL A 173 -39.67 19.47 24.56
N SER A 174 -38.54 19.76 25.21
CA SER A 174 -38.49 20.58 26.43
C SER A 174 -38.25 22.06 26.13
N GLY A 175 -37.64 22.39 24.99
CA GLY A 175 -37.39 23.77 24.62
C GLY A 175 -36.56 23.92 23.37
N HIS A 176 -36.17 25.15 23.10
CA HIS A 176 -35.39 25.51 21.92
C HIS A 176 -34.20 26.37 22.34
N SER A 177 -33.21 26.47 21.47
CA SER A 177 -32.22 27.54 21.52
C SER A 177 -31.74 27.85 20.12
N TRP A 178 -31.45 29.10 19.85
CA TRP A 178 -30.84 29.52 18.60
C TRP A 178 -29.70 30.50 18.89
N GLU A 179 -28.73 30.50 17.99
CA GLU A 179 -27.58 31.40 18.03
C GLU A 179 -27.25 31.82 16.60
N ARG A 180 -27.13 33.12 16.38
CA ARG A 180 -26.66 33.72 15.13
C ARG A 180 -25.48 34.62 15.43
N THR A 181 -24.40 34.45 14.68
CA THR A 181 -23.18 35.25 14.79
C THR A 181 -22.82 35.89 13.46
N VAL A 182 -22.33 37.13 13.53
CA VAL A 182 -21.77 37.84 12.38
C VAL A 182 -20.34 38.21 12.75
N GLU A 183 -19.37 37.71 11.98
CA GLU A 183 -17.99 38.12 12.13
C GLU A 183 -17.85 39.60 11.76
N ILE A 184 -17.00 40.31 12.51
CA ILE A 184 -16.58 41.67 12.21
C ILE A 184 -15.12 41.57 11.81
N GLU A 185 -14.84 41.86 10.55
CA GLU A 185 -13.48 41.84 10.00
C GLU A 185 -12.91 43.25 9.96
N SER A 186 -11.59 43.38 10.13
CA SER A 186 -10.85 44.63 9.94
C SER A 186 -9.83 44.45 8.84
N PHE A 187 -9.72 45.44 7.96
CA PHE A 187 -8.70 45.45 6.91
C PHE A 187 -7.38 45.97 7.46
N GLY A 188 -6.30 45.20 7.36
CA GLY A 188 -5.03 45.64 7.91
C GLY A 188 -3.85 44.76 7.54
N PRO A 189 -2.63 45.16 7.92
CA PRO A 189 -1.41 44.45 7.57
C PRO A 189 -1.37 43.09 8.25
N ALA A 190 -1.15 42.04 7.46
CA ALA A 190 -0.86 40.71 7.95
C ALA A 190 0.50 40.26 7.41
N ARG A 191 1.33 39.70 8.30
CA ARG A 191 2.58 39.05 7.92
C ARG A 191 2.32 37.67 7.38
N LYS A 192 2.91 37.36 6.23
CA LYS A 192 2.83 36.07 5.56
C LYS A 192 4.23 35.66 5.06
N SER A 193 4.37 34.40 4.73
CA SER A 193 5.62 33.85 4.19
C SER A 193 5.30 32.87 3.08
N ASP A 194 5.91 33.07 1.92
CA ASP A 194 5.76 32.21 0.75
C ASP A 194 7.05 32.20 -0.09
N TRP A 195 7.10 31.43 -1.17
CA TRP A 195 8.14 31.58 -2.17
C TRP A 195 8.08 32.98 -2.78
N CYS A 196 9.24 33.59 -3.01
CA CYS A 196 9.29 34.94 -3.57
C CYS A 196 8.65 35.03 -4.97
N SER A 197 8.61 33.92 -5.73
CA SER A 197 7.88 33.84 -7.01
C SER A 197 6.37 33.91 -6.87
N ASP A 198 5.86 33.54 -5.69
CA ASP A 198 4.44 33.37 -5.40
C ASP A 198 3.92 34.53 -4.51
N MET A 199 4.81 35.48 -4.16
CA MET A 199 4.47 36.67 -3.39
C MET A 199 3.46 37.55 -4.16
N PRO A 200 2.30 37.87 -3.57
CA PRO A 200 1.28 38.65 -4.26
C PRO A 200 1.75 40.08 -4.60
N ALA A 201 1.26 40.61 -5.72
CA ALA A 201 1.43 42.01 -6.06
C ALA A 201 0.80 42.92 -4.98
N GLY A 202 1.49 43.99 -4.60
CA GLY A 202 1.06 44.91 -3.53
C GLY A 202 1.46 44.47 -2.12
N ALA A 203 2.12 43.32 -1.95
CA ALA A 203 2.80 42.97 -0.71
C ALA A 203 4.12 43.75 -0.55
N ARG A 204 4.46 44.10 0.68
CA ARG A 204 5.76 44.70 1.06
C ARG A 204 6.68 43.61 1.59
N GLU A 205 7.77 43.34 0.89
CA GLU A 205 8.80 42.39 1.34
C GLU A 205 9.43 42.88 2.65
N LEU A 206 9.55 41.98 3.63
CA LEU A 206 10.17 42.22 4.93
C LEU A 206 11.56 41.57 5.00
N SER A 207 11.65 40.31 4.55
CA SER A 207 12.90 39.54 4.55
C SER A 207 12.90 38.52 3.42
N ARG A 208 14.10 38.11 3.02
CA ARG A 208 14.34 37.10 1.99
C ARG A 208 15.42 36.14 2.46
N ARG A 209 15.19 34.84 2.28
CA ARG A 209 16.15 33.80 2.62
C ARG A 209 16.08 32.64 1.62
N LYS A 210 17.21 31.93 1.48
CA LYS A 210 17.30 30.76 0.62
C LYS A 210 16.89 29.50 1.37
N ASP A 211 15.80 28.88 0.94
CA ASP A 211 15.26 27.64 1.53
C ASP A 211 15.17 26.53 0.48
N GLN A 212 15.21 25.27 0.91
CA GLN A 212 14.99 24.14 0.01
C GLN A 212 13.51 24.10 -0.41
N ARG A 213 13.23 24.24 -1.71
CA ARG A 213 11.88 24.21 -2.28
C ARG A 213 11.43 22.81 -2.68
N SER A 214 12.34 22.03 -3.23
CA SER A 214 12.06 20.68 -3.70
C SER A 214 13.35 19.84 -3.79
N SER A 215 13.25 18.63 -4.32
CA SER A 215 14.38 17.82 -4.73
C SER A 215 14.26 17.42 -6.21
N LYS A 216 15.40 17.27 -6.89
CA LYS A 216 15.47 16.76 -8.26
C LYS A 216 16.16 15.41 -8.25
N LYS A 217 15.59 14.43 -8.96
CA LYS A 217 16.23 13.14 -9.21
C LYS A 217 17.26 13.28 -10.32
N VAL A 218 18.50 12.96 -9.99
CA VAL A 218 19.63 12.97 -10.93
C VAL A 218 20.17 11.54 -11.04
N ALA A 219 20.47 11.10 -12.27
CA ALA A 219 21.00 9.76 -12.50
C ALA A 219 22.34 9.60 -11.77
N ASP A 220 22.49 8.48 -11.04
CA ASP A 220 23.62 8.17 -10.17
C ASP A 220 24.09 6.73 -10.41
N GLY A 221 24.38 6.41 -11.68
CA GLY A 221 24.86 5.10 -12.11
C GLY A 221 23.75 4.04 -12.21
N GLU A 222 24.15 2.78 -12.12
CA GLU A 222 23.27 1.62 -12.25
C GLU A 222 23.59 0.56 -11.19
N ASP A 223 22.54 -0.08 -10.67
CA ASP A 223 22.66 -1.27 -9.84
C ASP A 223 22.48 -2.50 -10.73
N CYS A 224 23.56 -3.26 -10.90
CA CYS A 224 23.57 -4.47 -11.72
C CYS A 224 23.51 -5.74 -10.87
N GLN A 225 22.82 -6.75 -11.41
CA GLN A 225 22.77 -8.10 -10.87
C GLN A 225 22.99 -9.11 -12.00
N THR A 226 23.53 -10.27 -11.65
CA THR A 226 23.65 -11.42 -12.56
C THR A 226 22.58 -12.44 -12.18
N ARG A 227 21.76 -12.85 -13.16
CA ARG A 227 20.75 -13.90 -13.02
C ARG A 227 21.19 -15.15 -13.78
N ARG A 228 21.06 -16.31 -13.15
CA ARG A 228 21.21 -17.63 -13.78
C ARG A 228 19.87 -18.32 -13.82
N LYS A 229 19.44 -18.70 -15.03
CA LYS A 229 18.17 -19.37 -15.28
C LYS A 229 18.41 -20.74 -15.90
N ASP A 230 17.97 -21.78 -15.22
CA ASP A 230 17.98 -23.15 -15.73
C ASP A 230 17.05 -23.27 -16.95
N GLN A 231 17.57 -23.82 -18.05
CA GLN A 231 16.83 -24.02 -19.29
C GLN A 231 16.13 -25.40 -19.35
N GLY A 232 16.46 -26.32 -18.44
CA GLY A 232 15.88 -27.65 -18.29
C GLY A 232 16.42 -28.71 -19.25
N ASP A 233 17.42 -28.37 -20.06
CA ASP A 233 18.02 -29.24 -21.09
C ASP A 233 19.47 -29.65 -20.78
N GLY A 234 19.93 -29.33 -19.57
CA GLY A 234 21.32 -29.52 -19.15
C GLY A 234 22.14 -28.24 -19.23
N THR A 235 21.56 -27.12 -19.66
CA THR A 235 22.21 -25.81 -19.69
C THR A 235 21.48 -24.78 -18.84
N PHE A 236 22.15 -23.67 -18.56
CA PHE A 236 21.56 -22.49 -17.97
C PHE A 236 22.03 -21.22 -18.68
N LYS A 237 21.16 -20.21 -18.66
CA LYS A 237 21.42 -18.87 -19.21
C LYS A 237 21.85 -17.94 -18.10
N GLU A 238 22.97 -17.28 -18.28
CA GLU A 238 23.46 -16.20 -17.43
C GLU A 238 23.19 -14.85 -18.11
N THR A 239 22.51 -13.95 -17.41
CA THR A 239 22.13 -12.62 -17.93
C THR A 239 22.48 -11.54 -16.92
N ARG A 240 23.12 -10.48 -17.39
CA ARG A 240 23.35 -9.28 -16.59
C ARG A 240 22.17 -8.32 -16.73
N GLU A 241 21.53 -8.01 -15.62
CA GLU A 241 20.39 -7.09 -15.53
C GLU A 241 20.82 -5.84 -14.75
N CYS A 242 20.75 -4.65 -15.36
CA CYS A 242 21.08 -3.39 -14.71
C CYS A 242 19.82 -2.51 -14.56
N LYS A 243 19.70 -1.84 -13.42
CA LYS A 243 18.65 -0.86 -13.14
C LYS A 243 19.29 0.50 -12.87
N PRO A 244 18.76 1.60 -13.46
CA PRO A 244 19.29 2.92 -13.18
C PRO A 244 19.05 3.29 -11.72
N ARG A 245 20.08 3.85 -11.10
CA ARG A 245 20.03 4.41 -9.74
C ARG A 245 19.94 5.93 -9.84
N TYR A 246 19.24 6.54 -8.89
CA TYR A 246 19.06 7.99 -8.83
C TYR A 246 19.40 8.49 -7.44
N ARG A 247 20.01 9.67 -7.37
CA ARG A 247 20.18 10.43 -6.13
C ARG A 247 19.27 11.66 -6.14
N GLU A 248 18.87 12.10 -4.96
CA GLU A 248 18.11 13.33 -4.80
C GLU A 248 19.04 14.51 -4.51
N GLU A 249 18.94 15.55 -5.33
CA GLU A 249 19.66 16.80 -5.14
C GLU A 249 18.68 17.91 -4.69
N PRO A 250 18.98 18.66 -3.62
CA PRO A 250 18.10 19.72 -3.14
C PRO A 250 18.04 20.87 -4.14
N VAL A 251 16.82 21.32 -4.46
CA VAL A 251 16.57 22.50 -5.29
C VAL A 251 16.16 23.63 -4.35
N TYR A 252 17.03 24.63 -4.24
CA TYR A 252 16.80 25.81 -3.42
C TYR A 252 16.06 26.89 -4.19
N ALA A 253 15.24 27.66 -3.48
CA ALA A 253 14.63 28.89 -3.97
C ALA A 253 14.54 29.94 -2.86
N GLU A 254 14.23 31.17 -3.23
CA GLU A 254 14.07 32.26 -2.28
C GLU A 254 12.68 32.20 -1.64
N ARG A 255 12.66 32.18 -0.30
CA ARG A 255 11.48 32.31 0.53
C ARG A 255 11.42 33.75 1.06
N CYS A 256 10.30 34.41 0.84
CA CYS A 256 10.07 35.79 1.23
C CYS A 256 9.08 35.83 2.39
N GLU A 257 9.42 36.60 3.42
CA GLU A 257 8.44 37.08 4.40
C GLU A 257 7.98 38.46 3.95
N TYR A 258 6.67 38.68 3.98
CA TYR A 258 6.08 39.90 3.46
C TYR A 258 4.86 40.32 4.28
N GLU A 259 4.50 41.58 4.15
CA GLU A 259 3.33 42.18 4.77
C GLU A 259 2.34 42.59 3.67
N ILE A 260 1.07 42.20 3.81
CA ILE A 260 0.01 42.57 2.87
C ILE A 260 -1.27 42.89 3.62
N ASN A 261 -2.03 43.88 3.14
CA ASN A 261 -3.30 44.22 3.74
C ASN A 261 -4.37 43.19 3.35
N VAL A 262 -4.98 42.57 4.35
CA VAL A 262 -6.07 41.60 4.18
C VAL A 262 -7.15 41.85 5.22
N TRP A 263 -8.35 41.36 4.94
CA TRP A 263 -9.42 41.31 5.92
C TRP A 263 -9.18 40.16 6.89
N SER A 264 -9.23 40.44 8.18
CA SER A 264 -9.09 39.45 9.23
C SER A 264 -10.14 39.66 10.32
N THR A 265 -10.61 38.58 10.93
CA THR A 265 -11.62 38.62 11.98
C THR A 265 -11.09 39.37 13.20
N LYS A 266 -11.76 40.46 13.57
CA LYS A 266 -11.43 41.31 14.73
C LYS A 266 -12.40 41.09 15.89
N GLY A 267 -13.61 40.62 15.61
CA GLY A 267 -14.62 40.32 16.61
C GLY A 267 -15.83 39.60 16.02
N MET A 268 -16.82 39.36 16.87
CA MET A 268 -18.09 38.76 16.47
C MET A 268 -19.23 39.45 17.21
N ALA A 269 -20.29 39.80 16.49
CA ALA A 269 -21.57 40.13 17.09
C ALA A 269 -22.38 38.84 17.23
N LYS A 270 -23.11 38.69 18.34
CA LYS A 270 -23.88 37.49 18.66
C LYS A 270 -25.28 37.86 19.12
N ALA A 271 -26.27 37.18 18.57
CA ALA A 271 -27.64 37.15 19.08
C ALA A 271 -28.01 35.70 19.37
N SER A 272 -28.75 35.50 20.46
CA SER A 272 -29.20 34.18 20.87
C SER A 272 -30.56 34.29 21.54
N GLY A 273 -31.35 33.23 21.43
CA GLY A 273 -32.62 33.09 22.14
C GLY A 273 -32.85 31.67 22.63
N SER A 274 -33.82 31.52 23.53
CA SER A 274 -34.06 30.26 24.26
C SER A 274 -35.47 29.69 24.07
N SER A 275 -36.25 30.28 23.17
CA SER A 275 -37.65 29.90 22.94
C SER A 275 -38.08 30.17 21.49
N LEU A 276 -39.27 29.67 21.12
CA LEU A 276 -39.92 29.97 19.84
C LEU A 276 -40.61 31.34 19.83
N ASN A 277 -40.87 31.93 21.00
CA ASN A 277 -41.45 33.27 21.12
C ASN A 277 -40.42 34.36 20.75
N GLU A 278 -39.13 34.06 20.93
CA GLU A 278 -38.02 34.88 20.48
C GLU A 278 -37.62 34.47 19.06
N ALA A 279 -38.25 35.09 18.05
CA ALA A 279 -37.95 34.81 16.65
C ALA A 279 -36.43 35.01 16.37
N PRO A 280 -35.76 34.06 15.67
CA PRO A 280 -34.33 34.20 15.35
C PRO A 280 -34.02 35.47 14.58
N ALA A 281 -33.25 36.36 15.21
CA ALA A 281 -32.82 37.63 14.64
C ALA A 281 -31.30 37.64 14.45
N TRP A 282 -30.83 38.34 13.42
CA TRP A 282 -29.39 38.64 13.32
C TRP A 282 -29.02 39.72 14.34
N PRO A 283 -27.85 39.62 15.01
CA PRO A 283 -27.38 40.68 15.87
C PRO A 283 -27.19 41.97 15.08
N ARG A 284 -27.44 43.12 15.72
CA ARG A 284 -27.05 44.40 15.15
C ARG A 284 -25.52 44.51 15.17
N VAL A 285 -24.94 44.86 14.03
CA VAL A 285 -23.50 45.04 13.88
C VAL A 285 -23.21 46.53 13.75
N ASP A 286 -22.64 47.10 14.81
CA ASP A 286 -22.20 48.49 14.81
C ASP A 286 -20.72 48.55 14.39
N LEU A 287 -20.49 48.80 13.10
CA LEU A 287 -19.14 48.95 12.55
C LEU A 287 -18.55 50.29 13.00
N LYS A 288 -17.40 50.25 13.69
CA LYS A 288 -16.75 51.49 14.20
C LYS A 288 -16.22 52.36 13.06
N ARG A 289 -15.75 51.75 11.97
CA ARG A 289 -15.22 52.47 10.81
C ARG A 289 -15.57 51.73 9.51
N PRO A 290 -16.79 51.85 8.97
CA PRO A 290 -17.16 51.16 7.74
C PRO A 290 -16.38 51.67 6.53
N GLY A 291 -16.00 50.79 5.61
CA GLY A 291 -15.38 51.16 4.33
C GLY A 291 -14.37 50.13 3.81
N THR A 292 -13.52 50.56 2.87
CA THR A 292 -12.47 49.72 2.24
C THR A 292 -11.04 50.18 2.53
N CYS A 293 -10.89 51.12 3.48
CA CYS A 293 -9.61 51.70 3.89
C CYS A 293 -8.82 50.78 4.85
N VAL A 294 -7.52 51.03 5.02
CA VAL A 294 -6.75 50.37 6.11
C VAL A 294 -7.31 50.79 7.47
N GLY A 295 -7.65 49.80 8.29
CA GLY A 295 -8.33 49.95 9.58
C GLY A 295 -9.85 50.10 9.47
N CYS A 296 -10.44 50.00 8.27
CA CYS A 296 -11.88 49.93 8.12
C CYS A 296 -12.39 48.54 8.54
N ASP A 297 -13.61 48.50 9.08
CA ASP A 297 -14.34 47.33 9.51
C ASP A 297 -15.42 46.95 8.48
N ARG A 298 -15.71 45.65 8.33
CA ARG A 298 -16.86 45.14 7.56
C ARG A 298 -17.50 43.93 8.24
N GLU A 299 -18.72 43.61 7.84
CA GLU A 299 -19.32 42.31 8.15
C GLU A 299 -18.58 41.22 7.36
N GLY A 300 -18.15 40.19 8.09
CA GLY A 300 -17.58 38.98 7.54
C GLY A 300 -18.62 37.87 7.44
N LYS A 301 -18.16 36.64 7.71
CA LYS A 301 -19.01 35.45 7.64
C LYS A 301 -20.15 35.50 8.65
N ARG A 302 -21.35 35.11 8.18
CA ARG A 302 -22.53 34.88 9.03
C ARG A 302 -22.65 33.40 9.34
N THR A 303 -22.93 33.06 10.60
CA THR A 303 -23.12 31.68 11.06
C THR A 303 -24.39 31.58 11.90
N GLU A 304 -25.14 30.48 11.73
CA GLU A 304 -26.37 30.22 12.48
C GLU A 304 -26.40 28.79 13.02
N LYS A 305 -26.99 28.63 14.20
CA LYS A 305 -27.15 27.34 14.89
C LYS A 305 -28.51 27.30 15.56
N TYR A 306 -29.29 26.26 15.28
CA TYR A 306 -30.60 26.04 15.90
C TYR A 306 -30.62 24.69 16.59
N GLU A 307 -30.92 24.67 17.88
CA GLU A 307 -30.98 23.48 18.71
C GLU A 307 -32.40 23.28 19.27
N VAL A 308 -32.92 22.07 19.13
CA VAL A 308 -34.09 21.59 19.87
C VAL A 308 -33.57 20.85 21.10
N LYS A 309 -34.11 21.20 22.27
CA LYS A 309 -33.85 20.51 23.53
C LYS A 309 -34.94 19.47 23.72
N LEU A 310 -34.53 18.23 23.95
CA LEU A 310 -35.41 17.09 24.14
C LEU A 310 -35.13 16.45 25.50
N VAL A 311 -36.14 15.85 26.10
CA VAL A 311 -36.00 15.02 27.30
C VAL A 311 -36.49 13.63 26.97
N ASP A 312 -35.68 12.61 27.25
CA ASP A 312 -36.10 11.22 27.16
C ASP A 312 -37.18 10.95 28.21
N ILE A 313 -38.35 10.47 27.78
CA ILE A 313 -39.52 10.28 28.64
C ILE A 313 -39.28 9.20 29.71
N LYS A 314 -38.41 8.21 29.43
CA LYS A 314 -38.12 7.11 30.36
C LYS A 314 -37.01 7.45 31.35
N THR A 315 -35.96 8.14 30.88
CA THR A 315 -34.75 8.37 31.67
C THR A 315 -34.63 9.80 32.21
N SER A 316 -35.50 10.71 31.77
CA SER A 316 -35.46 12.15 32.06
C SER A 316 -34.16 12.83 31.64
N LYS A 317 -33.35 12.19 30.78
CA LYS A 317 -32.06 12.73 30.31
C LYS A 317 -32.29 13.79 29.23
N GLU A 318 -31.60 14.92 29.35
CA GLU A 318 -31.60 15.95 28.31
C GLU A 318 -30.77 15.54 27.09
N GLN A 319 -31.29 15.85 25.91
CA GLN A 319 -30.69 15.61 24.60
C GLN A 319 -30.84 16.87 23.74
N ARG A 320 -29.94 17.05 22.77
CA ARG A 320 -29.94 18.23 21.89
C ARG A 320 -29.78 17.82 20.46
N CYS A 321 -30.58 18.41 19.58
CA CYS A 321 -30.49 18.20 18.15
C CYS A 321 -30.40 19.50 17.39
N ALA A 322 -29.39 19.60 16.52
CA ALA A 322 -29.20 20.73 15.65
C ALA A 322 -29.95 20.54 14.32
N PHE A 323 -30.71 21.54 13.88
CA PHE A 323 -31.48 21.52 12.63
C PHE A 323 -31.36 22.86 11.88
N ASP A 324 -31.85 22.89 10.64
CA ASP A 324 -32.14 24.16 9.97
C ASP A 324 -33.32 24.88 10.64
N GLN A 325 -33.48 26.18 10.35
CA GLN A 325 -34.49 27.02 10.99
C GLN A 325 -35.93 26.50 10.78
N PRO A 326 -36.37 26.14 9.56
CA PRO A 326 -37.73 25.63 9.35
C PRO A 326 -38.02 24.36 10.16
N LYS A 327 -37.11 23.37 10.11
CA LYS A 327 -37.27 22.12 10.85
C LYS A 327 -37.22 22.35 12.35
N TRP A 328 -36.29 23.17 12.85
CA TRP A 328 -36.23 23.56 14.26
C TRP A 328 -37.54 24.17 14.76
N SER A 329 -38.16 25.08 14.01
CA SER A 329 -39.41 25.74 14.42
C SER A 329 -40.64 24.83 14.41
N SER A 330 -40.58 23.70 13.70
CA SER A 330 -41.69 22.74 13.61
C SER A 330 -41.87 21.88 14.87
N TYR A 331 -40.86 21.81 15.74
CA TYR A 331 -40.93 21.03 16.99
C TYR A 331 -41.71 21.81 18.05
N ALA A 332 -43.01 21.55 18.20
CA ALA A 332 -43.80 22.22 19.25
C ALA A 332 -43.32 21.81 20.66
N VAL A 333 -43.16 22.76 21.59
CA VAL A 333 -42.82 22.46 22.99
C VAL A 333 -43.89 21.56 23.60
N GLY A 334 -43.47 20.50 24.28
CA GLY A 334 -44.36 19.48 24.85
C GLY A 334 -44.80 18.38 23.87
N SER A 335 -44.54 18.52 22.56
CA SER A 335 -44.83 17.46 21.57
C SER A 335 -43.96 16.22 21.81
N ARG A 336 -44.49 15.06 21.41
CA ARG A 336 -43.84 13.76 21.56
C ARG A 336 -43.29 13.26 20.24
N TRP A 337 -42.10 12.69 20.29
CA TRP A 337 -41.37 12.21 19.13
C TRP A 337 -40.78 10.84 19.44
N SER A 338 -40.80 9.97 18.45
CA SER A 338 -40.03 8.73 18.47
C SER A 338 -38.68 8.94 17.79
N GLY A 339 -37.64 8.30 18.28
CA GLY A 339 -36.30 8.37 17.70
C GLY A 339 -35.39 7.27 18.24
N SER A 340 -34.13 7.37 17.87
CA SER A 340 -33.10 6.38 18.19
C SER A 340 -32.01 7.01 19.07
N ILE A 341 -31.56 6.26 20.08
CA ILE A 341 -30.36 6.59 20.88
C ILE A 341 -29.26 5.60 20.54
N GLY A 342 -28.05 6.08 20.26
CA GLY A 342 -26.87 5.23 20.11
C GLY A 342 -26.60 4.47 21.41
N VAL A 343 -26.53 3.14 21.35
CA VAL A 343 -26.40 2.29 22.55
C VAL A 343 -25.06 2.54 23.26
N LEU A 344 -24.01 2.86 22.52
CA LEU A 344 -22.68 3.20 23.06
C LEU A 344 -22.53 4.67 23.46
N SER A 345 -22.99 5.61 22.62
CA SER A 345 -22.81 7.05 22.87
C SER A 345 -23.82 7.62 23.86
N ASP A 346 -24.94 6.92 24.07
CA ASP A 346 -26.10 7.37 24.83
C ASP A 346 -26.56 8.78 24.42
N SER A 347 -26.42 9.05 23.13
CA SER A 347 -26.79 10.29 22.44
C SER A 347 -27.87 10.04 21.40
N ILE A 348 -28.78 10.99 21.25
CA ILE A 348 -29.83 10.95 20.23
C ILE A 348 -29.27 11.01 18.81
N GLU A 349 -29.85 10.22 17.90
CA GLU A 349 -29.62 10.32 16.46
C GLU A 349 -30.66 11.28 15.85
N CYS A 350 -30.30 12.54 15.64
CA CYS A 350 -31.25 13.61 15.28
C CYS A 350 -31.98 13.43 13.95
N SER A 351 -31.42 12.65 13.02
CA SER A 351 -32.05 12.25 11.75
C SER A 351 -33.21 11.27 11.94
N SER A 352 -33.23 10.51 13.05
CA SER A 352 -34.22 9.46 13.32
C SER A 352 -35.55 9.96 13.89
N LEU A 353 -35.62 11.24 14.30
CA LEU A 353 -36.79 11.81 14.95
C LEU A 353 -38.02 11.85 14.03
N LYS A 354 -39.13 11.27 14.51
CA LYS A 354 -40.44 11.25 13.84
C LYS A 354 -41.55 11.62 14.81
N ALA A 355 -42.47 12.47 14.37
CA ALA A 355 -43.62 12.89 15.16
C ALA A 355 -44.46 11.67 15.53
N GLN A 356 -44.98 11.65 16.76
CA GLN A 356 -45.81 10.57 17.29
C GLN A 356 -47.29 10.92 17.27
#